data_AF-A0A821N0T6-F1
#
_entry.id   AF-A0A821N0T6-F1
#
_cell.length_a   1.000
_cell.length_b   1.000
_cell.length_c   1.000
_cell.angle_alpha   90.00
_cell.angle_beta   90.00
_cell.angle_gamma   90.00
#
_symmetry.space_group_name_H-M   'P 1'
#
loop_
_entity.id
_entity.type
_entity.pdbx_description
1 polymer ?
#
loop_
_entity_poly.entity_id
_entity_poly.type
_entity_poly.pdbx_seq_one_letter_code
_entity_poly.pdbx_strand_id
1 'polypeptide(L)'
;PSDKDALDVHKSLRMAAGMFKHVMDVEIRKLNEVKLPPCSDINEKIIAAYYFSCMGEFHEITAARAMNAKQDNILISSISNQISQYFEMGGQQLSTLDEKIVGQWRMYFGLKSKFYLAEV
;
A
#
# COMPACT_ATOMS: atom_id res chain seq x y z
N PRO A 1 -10.21 18.54 3.87
CA PRO A 1 -9.98 17.74 5.11
C PRO A 1 -9.35 18.63 6.18
N SER A 2 -9.76 18.50 7.44
CA SER A 2 -9.06 19.15 8.54
C SER A 2 -7.75 18.41 8.86
N ASP A 3 -6.80 19.08 9.53
CA ASP A 3 -5.55 18.43 9.97
C ASP A 3 -5.82 17.23 10.89
N LYS A 4 -6.92 17.28 11.65
CA LYS A 4 -7.38 16.18 12.47
C LYS A 4 -7.79 14.98 11.62
N ASP A 5 -8.57 15.20 10.56
CA ASP A 5 -8.99 14.12 9.65
C ASP A 5 -7.77 13.47 8.98
N ALA A 6 -6.78 14.27 8.55
CA ALA A 6 -5.55 13.74 7.96
C ALA A 6 -4.75 12.87 8.95
N LEU A 7 -4.68 13.29 10.22
CA LEU A 7 -4.02 12.51 11.27
C LEU A 7 -4.75 11.20 11.57
N ASP A 8 -6.08 11.21 11.59
CA ASP A 8 -6.90 10.04 11.88
C ASP A 8 -6.82 9.02 10.73
N VAL A 9 -6.83 9.48 9.47
CA VAL A 9 -6.59 8.61 8.30
C VAL A 9 -5.19 8.01 8.36
N HIS A 10 -4.16 8.83 8.62
CA HIS A 10 -2.78 8.35 8.75
C HIS A 10 -2.63 7.25 9.81
N LYS A 11 -3.22 7.46 11.00
CA LYS A 11 -3.19 6.47 12.10
C LYS A 11 -3.92 5.18 11.71
N SER A 12 -5.09 5.30 11.09
CA SER A 12 -5.90 4.16 10.68
C SER A 12 -5.17 3.30 9.64
N LEU A 13 -4.60 3.93 8.61
CA LEU A 13 -3.85 3.22 7.57
C LEU A 13 -2.60 2.53 8.13
N ARG A 14 -1.85 3.20 9.02
CA ARG A 14 -0.69 2.59 9.67
C ARG A 14 -1.06 1.39 10.53
N MET A 15 -2.19 1.47 11.25
CA MET A 15 -2.71 0.35 12.04
C MET A 15 -3.13 -0.82 11.14
N ALA A 16 -3.87 -0.54 10.06
CA ALA A 16 -4.28 -1.55 9.09
C ALA A 16 -3.07 -2.26 8.45
N ALA A 17 -2.03 -1.52 8.04
CA ALA A 17 -0.80 -2.10 7.54
C ALA A 17 -0.15 -3.06 8.57
N GLY A 18 -0.12 -2.67 9.84
CA GLY A 18 0.36 -3.54 10.92
C GLY A 18 -0.47 -4.83 11.07
N MET A 19 -1.79 -4.74 10.96
CA MET A 19 -2.69 -5.89 11.01
C MET A 19 -2.44 -6.84 9.83
N PHE A 20 -2.40 -6.34 8.60
CA PHE A 20 -2.13 -7.17 7.42
C PHE A 20 -0.76 -7.84 7.51
N LYS A 21 0.27 -7.11 7.95
CA LYS A 21 1.61 -7.68 8.21
C LYS A 21 1.56 -8.82 9.22
N HIS A 22 0.86 -8.63 10.34
CA HIS A 22 0.71 -9.68 11.35
C HIS A 22 0.00 -10.93 10.80
N VAL A 23 -1.07 -10.74 10.01
CA VAL A 23 -1.78 -11.85 9.38
C VAL A 23 -0.87 -12.64 8.43
N MET A 24 -0.09 -11.96 7.58
CA MET A 24 0.88 -12.63 6.68
C MET A 24 1.96 -13.40 7.45
N ASP A 25 2.55 -12.76 8.45
CA ASP A 25 3.71 -13.31 9.14
C ASP A 25 3.34 -14.46 10.09
N VAL A 26 2.14 -14.40 10.69
CA VAL A 26 1.73 -15.28 11.80
C VAL A 26 0.54 -16.17 11.46
N GLU A 27 -0.58 -15.58 11.01
CA GLU A 27 -1.87 -16.29 10.95
C GLU A 27 -2.01 -17.18 9.71
N ILE A 28 -1.59 -16.71 8.52
CA ILE A 28 -1.70 -17.49 7.28
C ILE A 28 -0.95 -18.82 7.40
N ARG A 29 0.21 -18.84 8.06
CA ARG A 29 1.01 -20.05 8.26
C ARG A 29 0.29 -21.14 9.04
N LYS A 30 -0.76 -20.80 9.79
CA LYS A 30 -1.59 -21.77 10.54
C LYS A 30 -2.67 -22.42 9.66
N LEU A 31 -2.91 -21.90 8.46
CA LEU A 31 -3.99 -22.31 7.56
C LEU A 31 -3.51 -23.24 6.43
N ASN A 32 -2.30 -23.81 6.53
CA ASN A 32 -1.63 -24.58 5.46
C ASN A 32 -2.43 -25.75 4.85
N GLU A 33 -3.48 -26.22 5.53
CA GLU A 33 -4.32 -27.34 5.06
C GLU A 33 -5.55 -26.91 4.25
N VAL A 34 -5.86 -25.61 4.19
CA VAL A 34 -7.06 -25.09 3.53
C VAL A 34 -6.74 -24.72 2.08
N LYS A 35 -7.38 -25.41 1.11
CA LYS A 35 -7.37 -24.98 -0.30
C LYS A 35 -8.28 -23.77 -0.46
N LEU A 36 -7.68 -22.60 -0.57
CA LEU A 36 -8.39 -21.34 -0.76
C LEU A 36 -8.57 -21.03 -2.25
N PRO A 37 -9.71 -20.42 -2.65
CA PRO A 37 -9.86 -19.88 -3.99
C PRO A 37 -8.74 -18.89 -4.32
N PRO A 38 -8.24 -18.90 -5.56
CA PRO A 38 -7.43 -17.78 -6.07
C PRO A 38 -8.19 -16.47 -5.83
N CYS A 39 -7.47 -15.41 -5.43
CA CYS A 39 -8.05 -14.10 -5.10
C CYS A 39 -8.95 -14.05 -3.85
N SER A 40 -8.97 -15.08 -3.00
CA SER A 40 -9.59 -14.97 -1.67
C SER A 40 -8.90 -13.88 -0.84
N ASP A 41 -9.65 -13.18 0.02
CA ASP A 41 -9.11 -12.15 0.92
C ASP A 41 -8.01 -12.65 1.85
N ILE A 42 -7.99 -13.96 2.13
CA ILE A 42 -6.95 -14.62 2.93
C ILE A 42 -5.81 -15.21 2.10
N ASN A 43 -5.81 -14.98 0.79
CA ASN A 43 -4.66 -15.28 -0.07
C ASN A 43 -3.50 -14.33 0.26
N GLU A 44 -2.30 -14.89 0.43
CA GLU A 44 -1.10 -14.13 0.80
C GLU A 44 -0.82 -12.94 -0.14
N LYS A 45 -1.05 -13.10 -1.46
CA LYS A 45 -0.85 -12.03 -2.44
C LYS A 45 -1.88 -10.91 -2.30
N ILE A 46 -3.12 -11.24 -1.96
CA ILE A 46 -4.19 -10.26 -1.70
C ILE A 46 -3.89 -9.49 -0.42
N ILE A 47 -3.49 -10.19 0.65
CA ILE A 47 -3.12 -9.55 1.92
C ILE A 47 -1.89 -8.66 1.75
N ALA A 48 -0.87 -9.12 1.00
CA ALA A 48 0.30 -8.33 0.68
C ALA A 48 -0.07 -7.07 -0.13
N ALA A 49 -0.98 -7.18 -1.10
CA ALA A 49 -1.48 -6.02 -1.82
C ALA A 49 -2.20 -5.03 -0.89
N TYR A 50 -3.02 -5.49 0.06
CA TYR A 50 -3.63 -4.61 1.07
C TYR A 50 -2.59 -3.92 1.95
N TYR A 51 -1.59 -4.67 2.41
CA TYR A 51 -0.46 -4.12 3.16
C TYR A 51 0.23 -2.99 2.39
N PHE A 52 0.57 -3.23 1.12
CA PHE A 52 1.24 -2.23 0.29
C PHE A 52 0.35 -1.01 -0.02
N SER A 53 -0.96 -1.20 -0.24
CA SER A 53 -1.90 -0.08 -0.40
C SER A 53 -1.89 0.81 0.85
N CYS A 54 -2.03 0.21 2.03
CA CYS A 54 -2.02 0.97 3.28
C CYS A 54 -0.68 1.67 3.52
N MET A 55 0.45 1.00 3.25
CA MET A 55 1.79 1.59 3.36
C MET A 55 1.95 2.80 2.43
N GLY A 56 1.62 2.64 1.15
CA GLY A 56 1.67 3.74 0.17
C GLY A 56 0.82 4.91 0.62
N GLU A 57 -0.47 4.68 0.88
CA GLU A 57 -1.45 5.73 1.20
C GLU A 57 -1.14 6.50 2.48
N PHE A 58 -0.63 5.87 3.55
CA PHE A 58 -0.26 6.64 4.74
C PHE A 58 1.01 7.47 4.50
N HIS A 59 1.93 6.97 3.66
CA HIS A 59 3.12 7.72 3.28
C HIS A 59 2.77 8.91 2.39
N GLU A 60 1.71 8.85 1.57
CA GLU A 60 1.21 10.03 0.82
C GLU A 60 0.83 11.17 1.77
N ILE A 61 0.14 10.86 2.87
CA ILE A 61 -0.22 11.84 3.89
C ILE A 61 1.04 12.41 4.54
N THR A 62 2.07 11.58 4.75
CA THR A 62 3.36 12.02 5.27
C THR A 62 4.07 12.97 4.31
N ALA A 63 4.09 12.66 3.02
CA ALA A 63 4.66 13.52 1.97
C ALA A 63 3.94 14.86 1.90
N ALA A 64 2.60 14.85 1.87
CA ALA A 64 1.79 16.07 1.85
C ALA A 64 2.06 16.96 3.07
N ARG A 65 2.22 16.37 4.25
CA ARG A 65 2.57 17.11 5.48
C ARG A 65 3.99 17.66 5.43
N ALA A 66 4.97 16.92 4.89
CA ALA A 66 6.34 17.39 4.71
C ALA A 66 6.42 18.57 3.74
N MET A 67 5.66 18.53 2.64
CA MET A 67 5.53 19.64 1.69
C MET A 67 4.92 20.88 2.36
N ASN A 68 3.84 20.72 3.12
CA ASN A 68 3.22 21.83 3.85
C ASN A 68 4.15 22.44 4.91
N ALA A 69 5.02 21.62 5.51
CA ALA A 69 6.05 22.06 6.46
C ALA A 69 7.31 22.63 5.79
N LYS A 70 7.32 22.79 4.47
CA LYS A 70 8.44 23.34 3.67
C LYS A 70 9.78 22.63 3.95
N GLN A 71 9.74 21.31 4.06
CA GLN A 71 10.94 20.49 4.18
C GLN A 71 11.78 20.53 2.90
N ASP A 72 13.03 20.08 3.00
CA ASP A 72 13.95 20.01 1.85
C ASP A 72 13.38 19.12 0.72
N ASN A 73 13.55 19.57 -0.52
CA ASN A 73 13.14 18.86 -1.72
C ASN A 73 13.77 17.45 -1.81
N ILE A 74 14.99 17.26 -1.29
CA ILE A 74 15.66 15.95 -1.22
C ILE A 74 14.85 14.99 -0.35
N LEU A 75 14.33 15.46 0.79
CA LEU A 75 13.51 14.64 1.67
C LEU A 75 12.18 14.29 1.00
N ILE A 76 11.54 15.25 0.33
CA ILE A 76 10.27 15.04 -0.38
C ILE A 76 10.46 14.01 -1.50
N SER A 77 11.49 14.17 -2.34
CA SER A 77 11.83 13.23 -3.43
C SER A 77 12.12 11.82 -2.88
N SER A 78 12.84 11.71 -1.75
CA SER A 78 13.06 10.42 -1.10
C SER A 78 11.76 9.75 -0.63
N ILE A 79 10.81 10.51 -0.10
CA ILE A 79 9.51 9.98 0.34
C ILE A 79 8.68 9.58 -0.88
N SER A 80 8.64 10.39 -1.94
CA SER A 80 7.91 10.07 -3.17
C SER A 80 8.46 8.80 -3.85
N ASN A 81 9.78 8.63 -3.90
CA ASN A 81 10.39 7.38 -4.39
C ASN A 81 9.94 6.17 -3.54
N GLN A 82 9.93 6.30 -2.22
CA GLN A 82 9.46 5.24 -1.32
C GLN A 82 7.97 4.90 -1.56
N ILE A 83 7.12 5.91 -1.75
CA ILE A 83 5.70 5.70 -2.08
C ILE A 83 5.55 4.95 -3.40
N SER A 84 6.30 5.36 -4.43
CA SER A 84 6.29 4.71 -5.73
C SER A 84 6.62 3.21 -5.64
N GLN A 85 7.63 2.87 -4.85
CA GLN A 85 8.05 1.48 -4.61
C GLN A 85 6.96 0.66 -3.92
N TYR A 86 6.27 1.21 -2.90
CA TYR A 86 5.18 0.47 -2.26
C TYR A 86 4.07 0.10 -3.25
N PHE A 87 3.65 1.05 -4.09
CA PHE A 87 2.62 0.78 -5.10
C PHE A 87 3.10 -0.17 -6.19
N GLU A 88 4.37 -0.08 -6.60
CA GLU A 88 4.96 -1.05 -7.53
C GLU A 88 4.95 -2.47 -6.96
N MET A 89 5.41 -2.65 -5.72
CA MET A 89 5.42 -3.93 -5.02
C MET A 89 4.01 -4.49 -4.86
N GLY A 90 3.02 -3.66 -4.53
CA GLY A 90 1.61 -4.05 -4.47
C GLY A 90 1.07 -4.54 -5.81
N GLY A 91 1.38 -3.82 -6.91
CA GLY A 91 1.02 -4.23 -8.27
C GLY A 91 1.63 -5.56 -8.69
N GLN A 92 2.87 -5.84 -8.26
CA GLN A 92 3.54 -7.11 -8.54
C GLN A 92 2.83 -8.30 -7.85
N GLN A 93 2.29 -8.13 -6.63
CA GLN A 93 1.54 -9.19 -5.95
C GLN A 93 0.32 -9.64 -6.75
N LEU A 94 -0.37 -8.69 -7.40
CA LEU A 94 -1.59 -8.93 -8.16
C LEU A 94 -1.34 -9.46 -9.58
N SER A 95 -0.10 -9.43 -10.08
CA SER A 95 0.24 -9.69 -11.49
C SER A 95 -0.10 -11.10 -12.00
N THR A 96 -0.26 -12.07 -11.09
CA THR A 96 -0.50 -13.48 -11.38
C THR A 96 -1.92 -13.94 -11.03
N LEU A 97 -2.76 -13.02 -10.55
CA LEU A 97 -4.13 -13.26 -10.15
C LEU A 97 -5.10 -12.94 -11.30
N ASP A 98 -6.35 -13.40 -11.18
CA ASP A 98 -7.36 -13.18 -12.23
C ASP A 98 -7.64 -11.67 -12.42
N GLU A 99 -7.29 -11.17 -13.59
CA GLU A 99 -7.44 -9.76 -13.97
C GLU A 99 -8.90 -9.29 -13.94
N LYS A 100 -9.87 -10.20 -14.11
CA LYS A 100 -11.29 -9.85 -13.98
C LYS A 100 -11.66 -9.42 -12.56
N ILE A 101 -10.89 -9.87 -11.56
CA ILE A 101 -11.11 -9.55 -10.14
C ILE A 101 -10.20 -8.38 -9.72
N VAL A 102 -8.89 -8.48 -10.01
CA VAL A 102 -7.89 -7.55 -9.46
C VAL A 102 -7.42 -6.47 -10.45
N GLY A 103 -7.92 -6.48 -11.69
CA GLY A 103 -7.42 -5.63 -12.77
C GLY A 103 -7.50 -4.13 -12.46
N GLN A 104 -8.63 -3.66 -11.92
CA GLN A 104 -8.78 -2.25 -11.53
C GLN A 104 -7.79 -1.85 -10.44
N TRP A 105 -7.57 -2.73 -9.46
CA TRP A 105 -6.63 -2.47 -8.38
C TRP A 105 -5.19 -2.42 -8.87
N ARG A 106 -4.83 -3.32 -9.79
CA ARG A 106 -3.52 -3.31 -10.45
C ARG A 106 -3.30 -2.04 -11.28
N MET A 107 -4.33 -1.54 -11.98
CA MET A 107 -4.25 -0.26 -12.69
C MET A 107 -4.07 0.92 -11.73
N TYR A 108 -4.77 0.93 -10.60
CA TYR A 108 -4.60 1.93 -9.54
C TYR A 108 -3.15 1.96 -9.03
N PHE A 109 -2.57 0.80 -8.72
CA PHE A 109 -1.17 0.70 -8.30
C PHE A 109 -0.20 1.19 -9.38
N GLY A 110 -0.41 0.81 -10.64
CA GLY A 110 0.41 1.28 -11.75
C GLY A 110 0.33 2.80 -11.95
N LEU A 111 -0.85 3.39 -11.78
CA LEU A 111 -1.05 4.84 -11.83
C LEU A 111 -0.30 5.54 -10.70
N LYS A 112 -0.51 5.11 -9.45
CA LYS A 112 0.09 5.71 -8.26
C LYS A 112 1.61 5.60 -8.27
N SER A 113 2.15 4.42 -8.63
CA SER A 113 3.60 4.22 -8.73
C SER A 113 4.25 5.20 -9.72
N LYS A 114 3.68 5.32 -10.93
CA LYS A 114 4.19 6.26 -11.95
C LYS A 114 4.03 7.72 -11.55
N PHE A 115 2.93 8.06 -10.90
CA PHE A 115 2.68 9.42 -10.40
C PHE A 115 3.77 9.85 -9.42
N TYR A 116 4.04 9.05 -8.39
CA TYR A 116 5.05 9.39 -7.39
C TYR A 116 6.48 9.26 -7.90
N LEU A 117 6.74 8.41 -8.91
CA LEU A 117 8.04 8.36 -9.57
C LEU A 117 8.35 9.65 -10.34
N ALA A 118 7.34 10.32 -10.89
CA ALA A 118 7.51 11.59 -11.59
C ALA A 118 7.76 12.78 -10.64
N GLU A 119 7.50 12.61 -9.33
CA GLU A 119 7.80 13.60 -8.28
C GLU A 119 9.21 13.45 -7.68
N VAL A 120 9.96 12.42 -8.11
CA VAL A 120 11.36 12.17 -7.69
C VAL A 120 12.31 13.10 -8.41
#